data_AF-A0A2M7J1Z6-F1
#
_entry.id   AF-A0A2M7J1Z6-F1
#
_cell.length_a   1.000
_cell.length_b   1.000
_cell.length_c   1.000
_cell.angle_alpha   90.00
_cell.angle_beta   90.00
_cell.angle_gamma   90.00
#
_symmetry.space_group_name_H-M   'P 1'
#
loop_
_entity.id
_entity.type
_entity.pdbx_description
1 polymer ?
#
loop_
_entity_poly.entity_id
_entity_poly.type
_entity_poly.pdbx_seq_one_letter_code
_entity_poly.pdbx_strand_id
1 'polypeptide(L)'
;MNSSLQSRFSALLWSFSLGTLVIILTSFARHGVDVFMLGFLLAGIAVSAWGQWLTRRWLRPLVQLDEVILNVSQGRFNSRISGVGDQDEIGQLCWNVNDMLDQLSAFFREQETSFRANLANNFNRMAMNGGMHGGFKKGLVNQNILLEGMAGQKKSAMRDKLISAAHHLNTHHLLSNLASNQQDLKIITDNMEALAK
;
A
#
# COMPACT_ATOMS: atom_id res chain seq x y z
N MET A 1 5.32 9.09 30.99
CA MET A 1 3.87 9.27 30.83
C MET A 1 3.65 10.56 30.03
N ASN A 2 3.66 10.48 28.70
CA ASN A 2 3.54 11.67 27.85
C ASN A 2 2.10 12.18 27.95
N SER A 3 1.94 13.35 28.57
CA SER A 3 0.66 14.04 28.64
C SER A 3 0.21 14.37 27.21
N SER A 4 -0.99 13.93 26.83
CA SER A 4 -1.54 14.18 25.49
C SER A 4 -1.56 15.70 25.24
N LEU A 5 -1.34 16.13 24.00
CA LEU A 5 -1.32 17.56 23.65
C LEU A 5 -2.58 18.28 24.17
N GLN A 6 -3.72 17.58 24.09
CA GLN A 6 -5.00 18.00 24.66
C GLN A 6 -4.95 18.29 26.17
N SER A 7 -4.28 17.45 26.96
CA SER A 7 -4.15 17.65 28.41
C SER A 7 -3.28 18.86 28.75
N ARG A 8 -2.26 19.16 27.95
CA ARG A 8 -1.38 20.33 28.14
C ARG A 8 -2.13 21.63 27.83
N PHE A 9 -2.88 21.67 26.72
CA PHE A 9 -3.75 22.81 26.39
C PHE A 9 -4.87 23.00 27.42
N SER A 10 -5.49 21.90 27.87
CA SER A 10 -6.49 22.00 28.93
C SER A 10 -5.89 22.55 30.22
N ALA A 11 -4.70 22.13 30.61
CA ALA A 11 -4.00 22.64 31.80
C ALA A 11 -3.67 24.13 31.67
N LEU A 12 -3.23 24.59 30.49
CA LEU A 12 -3.01 26.01 30.23
C LEU A 12 -4.31 26.82 30.37
N LEU A 13 -5.41 26.34 29.78
CA LEU A 13 -6.71 27.00 29.90
C LEU A 13 -7.19 27.05 31.36
N TRP A 14 -7.10 25.94 32.09
CA TRP A 14 -7.43 25.91 33.53
C TRP A 14 -6.54 26.85 34.36
N SER A 15 -5.24 26.93 34.04
CA SER A 15 -4.33 27.86 34.72
C SER A 15 -4.67 29.32 34.45
N PHE A 16 -5.13 29.63 33.24
CA PHE A 16 -5.64 30.96 32.89
C PHE A 16 -6.94 31.28 33.63
N SER A 17 -7.90 30.34 33.68
CA SER A 17 -9.13 30.48 34.47
C SER A 17 -8.84 30.65 35.96
N LEU A 18 -7.84 29.95 36.50
CA LEU A 18 -7.42 30.09 37.90
C LEU A 18 -6.81 31.48 38.15
N GLY A 19 -5.97 31.96 37.23
CA GLY A 19 -5.38 33.30 37.30
C GLY A 19 -6.43 34.41 37.32
N THR A 20 -7.44 34.32 36.44
CA THR A 20 -8.55 35.28 36.43
C THR A 20 -9.39 35.20 37.71
N LEU A 21 -9.63 33.99 38.23
CA LEU A 21 -10.32 33.80 39.51
C LEU A 21 -9.58 34.48 40.67
N VAL A 22 -8.25 34.36 40.75
CA VAL A 22 -7.43 34.97 41.80
C VAL A 22 -7.45 36.50 41.72
N ILE A 23 -7.37 37.07 40.51
CA ILE A 23 -7.48 38.53 40.29
C ILE A 23 -8.85 39.04 40.75
N ILE A 24 -9.91 38.28 40.46
CA ILE A 24 -11.26 38.59 40.91
C ILE A 24 -11.32 38.51 42.45
N LEU A 25 -10.95 37.41 43.09
CA LEU A 25 -11.01 37.28 44.56
C LEU A 25 -10.23 38.37 45.31
N THR A 26 -9.06 38.77 44.80
CA THR A 26 -8.26 39.85 45.39
C THR A 26 -8.89 41.23 45.22
N SER A 27 -9.61 41.46 44.11
CA SER A 27 -10.41 42.68 43.92
C SER A 27 -11.60 42.74 44.89
N PHE A 28 -12.27 41.60 45.11
CA PHE A 28 -13.45 41.46 45.97
C PHE A 28 -13.12 41.87 47.41
N ALA A 29 -11.99 41.37 47.91
CA ALA A 29 -11.52 41.64 49.27
C ALA A 29 -11.14 43.10 49.49
N ARG A 30 -10.84 43.87 48.42
CA ARG A 30 -10.43 45.28 48.52
C ARG A 30 -11.56 46.28 48.23
N HIS A 31 -12.49 45.97 47.33
CA HIS A 31 -13.47 46.94 46.81
C HIS A 31 -14.94 46.54 47.01
N GLY A 32 -15.24 45.34 47.54
CA GLY A 32 -16.61 44.83 47.68
C GLY A 32 -17.15 44.15 46.42
N VAL A 33 -18.47 43.87 46.39
CA VAL A 33 -19.12 43.18 45.26
C VAL A 33 -19.58 44.20 44.22
N ASP A 34 -18.99 44.16 43.02
CA ASP A 34 -19.43 44.96 41.88
C ASP A 34 -20.05 44.07 40.79
N VAL A 35 -21.11 44.53 40.12
CA VAL A 35 -21.83 43.78 39.08
C VAL A 35 -20.91 43.47 37.88
N PHE A 36 -19.99 44.38 37.55
CA PHE A 36 -19.01 44.18 36.48
C PHE A 36 -18.07 43.00 36.73
N MET A 37 -17.83 42.68 38.01
CA MET A 37 -16.93 41.63 38.44
C MET A 37 -17.54 40.24 38.26
N LEU A 38 -18.83 40.09 38.54
CA LEU A 38 -19.59 38.88 38.22
C LEU A 38 -19.67 38.65 36.70
N GLY A 39 -19.82 39.73 35.92
CA GLY A 39 -19.78 39.67 34.45
C GLY A 39 -18.45 39.14 33.93
N PHE A 40 -17.33 39.63 34.44
CA PHE A 40 -15.99 39.16 34.06
C PHE A 40 -15.75 37.70 34.42
N LEU A 41 -16.24 37.24 35.58
CA LEU A 41 -16.14 35.84 36.00
C LEU A 41 -16.88 34.92 35.05
N LEU A 42 -18.13 35.25 34.72
CA LEU A 42 -18.95 34.47 33.78
C LEU A 42 -18.33 34.46 32.37
N ALA A 43 -17.83 35.59 31.90
CA ALA A 43 -17.13 35.68 30.61
C ALA A 43 -15.87 34.80 30.59
N GLY A 44 -15.06 34.82 31.66
CA GLY A 44 -13.86 33.98 31.77
C GLY A 44 -14.17 32.49 31.73
N ILE A 45 -15.21 32.05 32.44
CA ILE A 45 -15.68 30.65 32.40
C ILE A 45 -16.18 30.30 31.00
N ALA A 46 -16.97 31.18 30.36
CA ALA A 46 -17.50 30.96 29.03
C ALA A 46 -16.38 30.82 27.98
N VAL A 47 -15.40 31.73 27.98
CA VAL A 47 -14.24 31.67 27.08
C VAL A 47 -13.40 30.42 27.33
N SER A 48 -13.21 30.02 28.59
CA SER A 48 -12.45 28.82 28.93
C SER A 48 -13.16 27.54 28.49
N ALA A 49 -14.47 27.45 28.70
CA ALA A 49 -15.30 26.34 28.24
C ALA A 49 -15.33 26.26 26.70
N TRP A 50 -15.48 27.40 26.02
CA TRP A 50 -15.41 27.50 24.57
C TRP A 50 -14.04 27.04 24.06
N GLY A 51 -12.95 27.53 24.66
CA GLY A 51 -11.59 27.17 24.30
C GLY A 51 -11.34 25.66 24.41
N GLN A 52 -11.79 25.04 25.51
CA GLN A 52 -11.67 23.59 25.68
C GLN A 52 -12.45 22.82 24.62
N TRP A 53 -13.66 23.26 24.29
CA TRP A 53 -14.46 22.63 23.23
C TRP A 53 -13.76 22.74 21.87
N LEU A 54 -13.22 23.91 21.55
CA LEU A 54 -12.52 24.17 20.28
C LEU A 54 -11.24 23.35 20.14
N THR A 55 -10.40 23.31 21.19
CA THR A 55 -9.17 22.50 21.20
C THR A 55 -9.46 21.02 21.02
N ARG A 56 -10.50 20.48 21.68
CA ARG A 56 -10.91 19.08 21.50
C ARG A 56 -11.32 18.78 20.07
N ARG A 57 -12.04 19.70 19.44
CA ARG A 57 -12.47 19.56 18.05
C ARG A 57 -11.29 19.57 17.08
N TRP A 58 -10.35 20.48 17.25
CA TRP A 58 -9.17 20.61 16.37
C TRP A 58 -8.16 19.47 16.52
N LEU A 59 -7.97 18.94 17.73
CA LEU A 59 -6.99 17.87 17.95
C LEU A 59 -7.56 16.46 17.71
N ARG A 60 -8.88 16.30 17.55
CA ARG A 60 -9.52 15.01 17.32
C ARG A 60 -8.93 14.24 16.11
N PRO A 61 -8.64 14.86 14.96
CA PRO A 61 -8.06 14.15 13.80
C PRO A 61 -6.68 13.55 14.10
N LEU A 62 -5.89 14.11 15.02
CA LEU A 62 -4.56 13.58 15.35
C LEU A 62 -4.62 12.19 15.98
N VAL A 63 -5.69 11.87 16.71
CA VAL A 63 -5.88 10.52 17.28
C VAL A 63 -6.13 9.51 16.17
N GLN A 64 -6.96 9.87 15.17
CA GLN A 64 -7.19 9.02 13.99
C GLN A 64 -5.91 8.87 13.15
N LEU A 65 -5.15 9.96 13.01
CA LEU A 65 -3.87 9.96 12.29
C LEU A 65 -2.89 8.93 12.89
N ASP A 66 -2.74 8.91 14.21
CA ASP A 66 -1.88 7.97 14.92
C ASP A 66 -2.32 6.52 14.69
N GLU A 67 -3.63 6.24 14.81
CA GLU A 67 -4.19 4.92 14.54
C GLU A 67 -3.95 4.45 13.10
N VAL A 68 -4.15 5.35 12.12
CA VAL A 68 -3.91 5.05 10.71
C VAL A 68 -2.43 4.77 10.46
N ILE A 69 -1.52 5.55 11.03
CA ILE A 69 -0.06 5.31 10.91
C ILE A 69 0.33 3.95 11.52
N LEU A 70 -0.26 3.59 12.67
CA LEU A 70 -0.05 2.27 13.27
C LEU A 70 -0.57 1.14 12.36
N ASN A 71 -1.73 1.30 11.73
CA ASN A 71 -2.23 0.34 10.75
C ASN A 71 -1.28 0.17 9.55
N VAL A 72 -0.74 1.27 9.05
CA VAL A 72 0.22 1.29 7.94
C VAL A 72 1.52 0.58 8.31
N SER A 73 1.99 0.74 9.55
CA SER A 73 3.17 0.02 10.06
C SER A 73 2.99 -1.52 10.05
N GLN A 74 1.74 -1.98 10.07
CA GLN A 74 1.37 -3.40 10.00
C GLN A 74 1.00 -3.83 8.56
N GLY A 75 1.28 -3.01 7.56
CA GLY A 75 0.98 -3.29 6.15
C GLY A 75 -0.49 -3.13 5.76
N ARG A 76 -1.32 -2.48 6.60
CA ARG A 76 -2.73 -2.23 6.31
C ARG A 76 -2.94 -0.83 5.73
N PHE A 77 -3.00 -0.72 4.40
CA PHE A 77 -3.12 0.56 3.69
C PHE A 77 -4.56 1.02 3.41
N ASN A 78 -5.57 0.16 3.65
CA ASN A 78 -6.97 0.48 3.37
C ASN A 78 -7.63 1.40 4.42
N SER A 79 -6.88 1.85 5.41
CA SER A 79 -7.38 2.74 6.46
C SER A 79 -7.43 4.17 5.94
N ARG A 80 -8.47 4.93 6.29
CA ARG A 80 -8.66 6.32 5.84
C ARG A 80 -9.02 7.21 7.02
N ILE A 81 -8.45 8.41 7.03
CA ILE A 81 -8.81 9.46 7.98
C ILE A 81 -10.08 10.15 7.46
N SER A 82 -11.12 10.25 8.28
CA SER A 82 -12.44 10.73 7.86
C SER A 82 -12.98 11.83 8.79
N GLY A 83 -13.94 12.61 8.30
CA GLY A 83 -14.55 13.70 9.08
C GLY A 83 -13.59 14.87 9.33
N VAL A 84 -12.65 15.09 8.42
CA VAL A 84 -11.68 16.17 8.47
C VAL A 84 -12.21 17.35 7.65
N GLY A 85 -12.13 18.57 8.19
CA GLY A 85 -12.49 19.78 7.47
C GLY A 85 -11.30 20.35 6.68
N ASP A 86 -11.57 20.98 5.53
CA ASP A 86 -10.57 21.48 4.58
C ASP A 86 -9.89 22.81 4.98
N GLN A 87 -10.18 23.33 6.16
CA GLN A 87 -9.93 24.75 6.48
C GLN A 87 -8.67 24.98 7.34
N ASP A 88 -8.07 23.93 7.91
CA ASP A 88 -6.91 24.04 8.80
C ASP A 88 -5.74 23.15 8.40
N GLU A 89 -4.55 23.44 8.94
CA GLU A 89 -3.30 22.75 8.62
C GLU A 89 -3.33 21.28 9.02
N ILE A 90 -4.06 20.95 10.09
CA ILE A 90 -4.30 19.57 10.53
C ILE A 90 -5.13 18.84 9.47
N GLY A 91 -6.12 19.52 8.90
CA GLY A 91 -6.95 18.98 7.85
C GLY A 91 -6.16 18.69 6.57
N GLN A 92 -5.34 19.65 6.13
CA GLN A 92 -4.44 19.46 5.00
C GLN A 92 -3.46 18.30 5.23
N LEU A 93 -2.92 18.15 6.45
CA LEU A 93 -2.07 17.02 6.79
C LEU A 93 -2.81 15.68 6.64
N CYS A 94 -4.05 15.59 7.11
CA CYS A 94 -4.85 14.37 6.97
C CYS A 94 -5.13 14.03 5.50
N TRP A 95 -5.39 15.04 4.65
CA TRP A 95 -5.54 14.85 3.21
C TRP A 95 -4.26 14.35 2.55
N ASN A 96 -3.11 14.95 2.88
CA ASN A 96 -1.82 14.53 2.36
C ASN A 96 -1.49 13.09 2.77
N VAL A 97 -1.82 12.69 4.00
CA VAL A 97 -1.66 11.31 4.45
C VAL A 97 -2.60 10.38 3.69
N ASN A 98 -3.88 10.73 3.52
CA ASN A 98 -4.81 9.93 2.73
C ASN A 98 -4.32 9.74 1.27
N ASP A 99 -3.81 10.79 0.62
CA ASP A 99 -3.25 10.70 -0.74
C ASP A 99 -2.04 9.76 -0.81
N MET A 100 -1.13 9.86 0.17
CA MET A 100 0.00 8.92 0.29
C MET A 100 -0.47 7.47 0.43
N LEU A 101 -1.51 7.22 1.23
CA LEU A 101 -2.08 5.89 1.43
C LEU A 101 -2.79 5.34 0.20
N ASP A 102 -3.48 6.20 -0.55
CA ASP A 102 -4.11 5.83 -1.81
C ASP A 102 -3.03 5.43 -2.83
N GLN A 103 -1.91 6.17 -2.91
CA GLN A 103 -0.78 5.80 -3.76
C GLN A 103 -0.13 4.47 -3.32
N LEU A 104 0.11 4.26 -2.02
CA LEU A 104 0.65 2.99 -1.51
C LEU A 104 -0.27 1.81 -1.83
N SER A 105 -1.57 1.97 -1.57
CA SER A 105 -2.58 0.95 -1.82
C SER A 105 -2.67 0.58 -3.31
N ALA A 106 -2.69 1.59 -4.18
CA ALA A 106 -2.72 1.38 -5.62
C ALA A 106 -1.44 0.70 -6.12
N PHE A 107 -0.28 1.12 -5.64
CA PHE A 107 1.01 0.53 -6.00
C PHE A 107 1.06 -0.97 -5.67
N PHE A 108 0.79 -1.35 -4.42
CA PHE A 108 0.86 -2.75 -4.00
C PHE A 108 -0.20 -3.61 -4.69
N ARG A 109 -1.41 -3.07 -4.89
CA ARG A 109 -2.47 -3.78 -5.63
C ARG A 109 -2.08 -4.04 -7.08
N GLU A 110 -1.55 -3.03 -7.78
CA GLU A 110 -1.11 -3.19 -9.17
C GLU A 110 0.09 -4.13 -9.27
N GLN A 111 1.02 -4.05 -8.31
CA GLN A 111 2.15 -4.95 -8.23
C GLN A 111 1.71 -6.40 -8.05
N GLU A 112 0.86 -6.69 -7.06
CA GLU A 112 0.41 -8.05 -6.76
C GLU A 112 -0.40 -8.62 -7.93
N THR A 113 -1.40 -7.89 -8.42
CA THR A 113 -2.32 -8.41 -9.42
C THR A 113 -1.65 -8.67 -10.76
N SER A 114 -0.72 -7.81 -11.19
CA SER A 114 0.05 -8.03 -12.43
C SER A 114 1.06 -9.17 -12.29
N PHE A 115 1.74 -9.28 -11.15
CA PHE A 115 2.69 -10.36 -10.91
C PHE A 115 1.99 -11.72 -10.84
N ARG A 116 0.87 -11.83 -10.09
CA ARG A 116 0.09 -13.07 -10.02
C ARG A 116 -0.48 -13.48 -11.37
N ALA A 117 -0.92 -12.54 -12.19
CA ALA A 117 -1.39 -12.83 -13.55
C ALA A 117 -0.27 -13.42 -14.42
N ASN A 118 0.94 -12.86 -14.35
CA ASN A 118 2.10 -13.39 -15.08
C ASN A 118 2.45 -14.83 -14.64
N LEU A 119 2.44 -15.10 -13.33
CA LEU A 119 2.62 -16.46 -12.79
C LEU A 119 1.56 -17.44 -13.28
N ALA A 120 0.32 -16.97 -13.46
CA ALA A 120 -0.79 -17.73 -14.03
C ALA A 120 -0.73 -17.87 -15.57
N ASN A 121 0.39 -17.52 -16.21
CA ASN A 121 0.58 -17.48 -17.67
C ASN A 121 -0.29 -16.45 -18.41
N ASN A 122 -0.92 -15.52 -17.69
CA ASN A 122 -1.58 -14.38 -18.29
C ASN A 122 -0.59 -13.21 -18.42
N PHE A 123 0.17 -13.21 -19.50
CA PHE A 123 1.21 -12.20 -19.75
C PHE A 123 0.65 -10.85 -20.23
N ASN A 124 -0.64 -10.76 -20.54
CA ASN A 124 -1.26 -9.54 -21.05
C ASN A 124 -1.58 -8.53 -19.93
N ARG A 125 -1.63 -8.97 -18.66
CA ARG A 125 -1.92 -8.11 -17.51
C ARG A 125 -0.63 -7.49 -16.98
N MET A 126 -0.38 -6.26 -17.40
CA MET A 126 0.70 -5.40 -16.90
C MET A 126 0.18 -4.45 -15.81
N ALA A 127 1.04 -3.99 -14.91
CA ALA A 127 0.70 -3.02 -13.88
C ALA A 127 0.30 -1.66 -14.50
N MET A 128 -0.79 -1.08 -14.00
CA MET A 128 -1.28 0.22 -14.46
C MET A 128 -0.55 1.36 -13.72
N ASN A 129 0.22 2.16 -14.46
CA ASN A 129 1.02 3.24 -13.88
C ASN A 129 0.45 4.66 -14.09
N GLY A 130 -0.67 4.78 -14.82
CA GLY A 130 -1.20 6.07 -15.27
C GLY A 130 -1.64 7.01 -14.14
N GLY A 131 -2.18 6.46 -13.05
CA GLY A 131 -2.60 7.21 -11.86
C GLY A 131 -1.52 7.36 -10.78
N MET A 132 -0.29 6.91 -11.05
CA MET A 132 0.80 6.94 -10.08
C MET A 132 1.80 8.06 -10.41
N HIS A 133 2.48 8.57 -9.38
CA HIS A 133 3.48 9.63 -9.53
C HIS A 133 4.82 9.25 -8.90
N GLY A 134 5.87 10.02 -9.24
CA GLY A 134 7.20 9.91 -8.64
C GLY A 134 7.78 8.49 -8.67
N GLY A 135 8.29 8.05 -7.51
CA GLY A 135 8.91 6.73 -7.33
C GLY A 135 7.95 5.57 -7.59
N PHE A 136 6.66 5.71 -7.24
CA PHE A 136 5.67 4.66 -7.48
C PHE A 136 5.46 4.39 -8.97
N LYS A 137 5.35 5.45 -9.79
CA LYS A 137 5.24 5.30 -11.25
C LYS A 137 6.45 4.58 -11.83
N LYS A 138 7.66 5.01 -11.45
CA LYS A 138 8.91 4.38 -11.90
C LYS A 138 8.98 2.91 -11.48
N GLY A 139 8.56 2.59 -10.26
CA GLY A 139 8.48 1.22 -9.76
C GLY A 139 7.60 0.32 -10.62
N LEU A 140 6.37 0.76 -10.93
CA LEU A 140 5.45 -0.02 -11.76
C LEU A 140 5.93 -0.14 -13.22
N VAL A 141 6.57 0.89 -13.77
CA VAL A 141 7.20 0.83 -15.10
C VAL A 141 8.31 -0.23 -15.12
N ASN A 142 9.21 -0.21 -14.13
CA ASN A 142 10.28 -1.19 -14.02
C ASN A 142 9.74 -2.61 -13.82
N GLN A 143 8.68 -2.75 -13.03
CA GLN A 143 8.00 -4.03 -12.88
C GLN A 143 7.46 -4.54 -14.22
N ASN A 144 6.85 -3.69 -15.05
CA ASN A 144 6.35 -4.12 -16.36
C ASN A 144 7.47 -4.63 -17.28
N ILE A 145 8.64 -3.99 -17.27
CA ILE A 145 9.82 -4.47 -18.02
C ILE A 145 10.22 -5.87 -17.54
N LEU A 146 10.23 -6.11 -16.23
CA LEU A 146 10.52 -7.42 -15.66
C LEU A 146 9.47 -8.47 -16.08
N LEU A 147 8.18 -8.13 -16.01
CA LEU A 147 7.08 -9.02 -16.40
C LEU A 147 7.16 -9.41 -17.88
N GLU A 148 7.51 -8.47 -18.75
CA GLU A 148 7.74 -8.71 -20.17
C GLU A 148 8.92 -9.66 -20.41
N GLY A 149 10.05 -9.43 -19.73
CA GLY A 149 11.20 -10.32 -19.76
C GLY A 149 10.86 -11.75 -19.33
N MET A 150 10.10 -11.90 -18.24
CA MET A 150 9.62 -13.20 -17.77
C MET A 150 8.71 -13.91 -18.79
N ALA A 151 7.80 -13.17 -19.41
CA ALA A 151 6.93 -13.71 -20.46
C ALA A 151 7.73 -14.19 -21.67
N GLY A 152 8.73 -13.41 -22.10
CA GLY A 152 9.67 -13.77 -23.16
C GLY A 152 10.45 -15.05 -22.82
N GLN A 153 11.01 -15.13 -21.62
CA GLN A 153 11.76 -16.30 -21.17
C GLN A 153 10.89 -17.57 -21.16
N LYS A 154 9.64 -17.47 -20.69
CA LYS A 154 8.72 -18.61 -20.64
C LYS A 154 8.33 -19.08 -22.04
N LYS A 155 8.13 -18.15 -22.97
CA LYS A 155 7.88 -18.45 -24.39
C LYS A 155 9.08 -19.13 -25.04
N SER A 156 10.30 -18.64 -24.79
CA SER A 156 11.53 -19.26 -25.28
C SER A 156 11.72 -20.68 -24.73
N ALA A 157 11.55 -20.88 -23.42
CA ALA A 157 11.63 -22.21 -22.82
C ALA A 157 10.60 -23.20 -23.42
N MET A 158 9.38 -22.74 -23.71
CA MET A 158 8.37 -23.56 -24.38
C MET A 158 8.78 -23.91 -25.81
N ARG A 159 9.34 -22.94 -26.56
CA ARG A 159 9.90 -23.17 -27.91
C ARG A 159 11.02 -24.21 -27.87
N ASP A 160 11.96 -24.08 -26.96
CA ASP A 160 13.11 -25.01 -26.84
C ASP A 160 12.64 -26.42 -26.49
N LYS A 161 11.63 -26.54 -25.62
CA LYS A 161 10.99 -27.82 -25.29
C LYS A 161 10.32 -28.47 -26.52
N LEU A 162 9.64 -27.70 -27.34
CA LEU A 162 9.02 -28.19 -28.58
C LEU A 162 10.06 -28.66 -29.59
N ILE A 163 11.14 -27.89 -29.78
CA ILE A 163 12.24 -28.24 -30.67
C ILE A 163 12.93 -29.53 -30.19
N SER A 164 13.21 -29.65 -28.90
CA SER A 164 13.79 -30.84 -28.31
C SER A 164 12.90 -32.08 -28.50
N ALA A 165 11.58 -31.95 -28.28
CA ALA A 165 10.63 -33.02 -28.52
C ALA A 165 10.59 -33.45 -29.99
N ALA A 166 10.60 -32.50 -30.93
CA ALA A 166 10.64 -32.78 -32.36
C ALA A 166 11.94 -33.50 -32.77
N HIS A 167 13.09 -33.06 -32.26
CA HIS A 167 14.36 -33.75 -32.50
C HIS A 167 14.35 -35.18 -31.96
N HIS A 168 13.85 -35.39 -30.73
CA HIS A 168 13.76 -36.73 -30.15
C HIS A 168 12.90 -37.66 -31.01
N LEU A 169 11.74 -37.20 -31.49
CA LEU A 169 10.88 -37.97 -32.39
C LEU A 169 11.60 -38.30 -33.69
N ASN A 170 12.27 -37.32 -34.30
CA ASN A 170 12.99 -37.54 -35.57
C ASN A 170 14.13 -38.55 -35.40
N THR A 171 14.96 -38.42 -34.36
CA THR A 171 16.03 -39.38 -34.07
C THR A 171 15.48 -40.77 -33.78
N HIS A 172 14.37 -40.88 -33.05
CA HIS A 172 13.73 -42.17 -32.78
C HIS A 172 13.24 -42.84 -34.06
N HIS A 173 12.59 -42.11 -34.96
CA HIS A 173 12.16 -42.64 -36.26
C HIS A 173 13.35 -43.07 -37.12
N LEU A 174 14.42 -42.27 -37.18
CA LEU A 174 15.63 -42.62 -37.94
C LEU A 174 16.29 -43.89 -37.40
N LEU A 175 16.44 -44.03 -36.09
CA LEU A 175 17.01 -45.23 -35.48
C LEU A 175 16.13 -46.46 -35.70
N SER A 176 14.81 -46.33 -35.57
CA SER A 176 13.86 -47.41 -35.85
C SER A 176 13.91 -47.84 -37.33
N ASN A 177 13.95 -46.88 -38.25
CA ASN A 177 14.02 -47.15 -39.68
C ASN A 177 15.35 -47.82 -40.05
N LEU A 178 16.46 -47.38 -39.45
CA LEU A 178 17.77 -48.02 -39.63
C LEU A 178 17.78 -49.45 -39.10
N ALA A 179 17.21 -49.68 -37.91
CA ALA A 179 17.09 -51.03 -37.34
C ALA A 179 16.22 -51.95 -38.19
N SER A 180 15.08 -51.44 -38.70
CA SER A 180 14.22 -52.19 -39.63
C SER A 180 14.94 -52.52 -40.93
N ASN A 181 15.61 -51.55 -41.55
CA ASN A 181 16.38 -51.80 -42.77
C ASN A 181 17.53 -52.80 -42.54
N GLN A 182 18.21 -52.75 -41.39
CA GLN A 182 19.22 -53.75 -41.03
C GLN A 182 18.61 -55.14 -40.89
N GLN A 183 17.43 -55.25 -40.26
CA GLN A 183 16.70 -56.50 -40.14
C GLN A 183 16.28 -57.04 -41.51
N ASP A 184 15.78 -56.18 -42.39
CA ASP A 184 15.37 -56.55 -43.75
C ASP A 184 16.55 -57.01 -44.60
N LEU A 185 17.70 -56.31 -44.54
CA LEU A 185 18.93 -56.72 -45.21
C LEU A 185 19.43 -58.08 -44.73
N LYS A 186 19.32 -58.35 -43.42
CA LYS A 186 19.64 -59.65 -42.85
C LYS A 186 18.73 -60.73 -43.41
N ILE A 187 17.41 -60.50 -43.44
CA ILE A 187 16.44 -61.45 -44.01
C ILE A 187 16.73 -61.72 -45.49
N ILE A 188 17.04 -60.68 -46.28
CA ILE A 188 17.39 -60.84 -47.70
C ILE A 188 18.65 -61.69 -47.86
N THR A 189 19.67 -61.46 -47.03
CA THR A 189 20.93 -62.21 -47.08
C THR A 189 20.70 -63.67 -46.69
N ASP A 190 19.95 -63.92 -45.62
CA ASP A 190 19.57 -65.27 -45.16
C ASP A 190 18.80 -66.04 -46.27
N ASN A 191 17.88 -65.36 -46.97
CA ASN A 191 17.13 -65.94 -48.09
C ASN A 191 18.02 -66.21 -49.33
N MET A 192 18.95 -65.32 -49.65
CA MET A 192 19.91 -65.52 -50.75
C MET A 192 20.85 -66.69 -50.48
N GLU A 193 21.28 -66.87 -49.22
CA GLU A 193 22.08 -68.02 -48.79
C GLU A 193 21.31 -69.34 -48.91
N ALA A 194 20.01 -69.32 -48.60
CA ALA A 194 19.15 -70.49 -48.74
C ALA A 194 18.90 -70.89 -50.21
N LEU A 195 18.82 -69.91 -51.12
CA LEU A 195 18.65 -70.14 -52.56
C LEU A 195 19.95 -70.54 -53.29
N ALA A 196 21.10 -70.30 -52.67
CA ALA A 196 22.41 -70.66 -53.23
C ALA A 196 22.84 -72.12 -52.93
N LYS A 197 22.00 -72.88 -52.22
CA LYS A 197 22.15 -74.33 -51.97
C LYS A 197 21.23 -75.14 -52.87
#